data_AF-A0A0G0Q343-F1
#
_entry.id   AF-A0A0G0Q343-F1
#
_cell.length_a   1.000
_cell.length_b   1.000
_cell.length_c   1.000
_cell.angle_alpha   90.00
_cell.angle_beta   90.00
_cell.angle_gamma   90.00
#
_symmetry.space_group_name_H-M   'P 1'
#
loop_
_entity.id
_entity.type
_entity.pdbx_description
1 polymer ?
#
loop_
_entity_poly.entity_id
_entity_poly.type
_entity_poly.pdbx_seq_one_letter_code
_entity_poly.pdbx_strand_id
1 'polypeptide(L)'
;MNRIFQLRAFQIVLIVIIAAALGYFYGTNKIAFSWKQFKPIVSISSKNPPHGQNLDMRLFYEVLDRVSQDYYDKSKIDATKLLHGAINGMLGSLDDPYTSFFPPKQNDEFKDQLAGEFQGIGAELSLSPEG
;
A
#
# COMPACT_ATOMS: atom_id res chain seq x y z
N MET A 1 33.45 -11.43 -55.05
CA MET A 1 32.31 -11.74 -54.17
C MET A 1 32.68 -11.91 -52.67
N ASN A 2 33.95 -11.72 -52.26
CA ASN A 2 34.36 -12.00 -50.87
C ASN A 2 34.39 -10.76 -49.97
N ARG A 3 34.54 -9.53 -50.50
CA ARG A 3 34.61 -8.32 -49.65
C ARG A 3 33.29 -8.00 -48.92
N ILE A 4 32.13 -8.17 -49.59
CA ILE A 4 30.82 -7.91 -48.96
C ILE A 4 30.52 -8.93 -47.85
N PHE A 5 30.91 -10.19 -48.05
CA PHE A 5 30.76 -11.24 -47.05
C PHE A 5 31.64 -10.99 -45.82
N GLN A 6 32.89 -10.56 -46.03
CA GLN A 6 33.81 -10.19 -44.96
C GLN A 6 33.33 -8.95 -44.17
N LEU A 7 32.73 -7.96 -44.86
CA LEU A 7 32.12 -6.79 -44.19
C LEU A 7 30.89 -7.16 -43.34
N ARG A 8 30.03 -8.06 -43.83
CA ARG A 8 28.86 -8.52 -43.07
C ARG A 8 29.26 -9.38 -41.87
N ALA A 9 30.27 -10.23 -42.03
CA ALA A 9 30.83 -11.01 -40.92
C ALA A 9 31.41 -10.09 -39.83
N PHE A 10 32.13 -9.03 -40.22
CA PHE A 10 32.65 -8.04 -39.28
C PHE A 10 31.53 -7.30 -38.52
N GLN A 11 30.44 -6.93 -39.20
CA GLN A 11 29.29 -6.30 -38.56
C GLN A 11 28.60 -7.20 -37.53
N ILE A 12 28.46 -8.50 -37.80
CA ILE A 12 27.85 -9.46 -36.86
C ILE A 12 28.73 -9.61 -35.62
N VAL A 13 30.05 -9.74 -35.80
CA VAL A 13 31.00 -9.83 -34.68
C VAL A 13 30.94 -8.57 -33.81
N LEU A 14 30.83 -7.39 -34.43
CA LEU A 14 30.73 -6.13 -33.71
C LEU A 14 29.42 -6.02 -32.91
N ILE A 15 28.29 -6.48 -33.45
CA ILE A 15 27.01 -6.54 -32.73
C ILE A 15 27.09 -7.47 -31.53
N VAL A 16 27.71 -8.64 -31.68
CA VAL A 16 27.87 -9.62 -30.58
C VAL A 16 28.75 -9.05 -29.47
N ILE A 17 29.84 -8.34 -29.81
CA ILE A 17 30.70 -7.68 -28.83
C ILE A 17 29.95 -6.56 -28.09
N ILE A 18 29.17 -5.75 -28.80
CA ILE A 18 28.34 -4.71 -28.17
C ILE A 18 27.29 -5.33 -27.25
N ALA A 19 26.61 -6.38 -27.67
CA ALA A 19 25.61 -7.06 -26.85
C ALA A 19 26.23 -7.67 -25.59
N ALA A 20 27.41 -8.30 -25.71
CA ALA A 20 28.15 -8.86 -24.58
C ALA A 20 28.66 -7.76 -23.63
N ALA A 21 29.17 -6.65 -24.16
CA ALA A 21 29.64 -5.51 -23.36
C ALA A 21 28.48 -4.81 -22.63
N LEU A 22 27.34 -4.61 -23.30
CA LEU A 22 26.13 -4.08 -22.69
C LEU A 22 25.62 -5.05 -21.63
N GLY A 23 25.52 -6.35 -21.92
CA GLY A 23 25.10 -7.36 -20.95
C GLY A 23 26.00 -7.42 -19.72
N TYR A 24 27.32 -7.34 -19.89
CA TYR A 24 28.28 -7.26 -18.80
C TYR A 24 28.12 -5.96 -18.01
N PHE A 25 28.02 -4.81 -18.68
CA PHE A 25 27.86 -3.50 -18.05
C PHE A 25 26.55 -3.40 -17.25
N TYR A 26 25.44 -3.88 -17.81
CA TYR A 26 24.13 -3.93 -17.14
C TYR A 26 24.03 -5.07 -16.10
N GLY A 27 24.87 -6.10 -16.18
CA GLY A 27 24.91 -7.22 -15.24
C GLY A 27 25.78 -6.97 -14.01
N THR A 28 26.95 -6.31 -14.16
CA THR A 28 27.85 -5.98 -13.05
C THR A 28 27.49 -4.68 -12.36
N ASN A 29 27.01 -3.68 -13.11
CA ASN A 29 26.31 -2.57 -12.48
C ASN A 29 24.95 -3.13 -12.12
N LYS A 30 24.73 -3.46 -10.84
CA LYS A 30 23.41 -3.80 -10.34
C LYS A 30 22.44 -2.78 -10.94
N ILE A 31 21.63 -3.19 -11.93
CA ILE A 31 20.43 -2.45 -12.29
C ILE A 31 19.56 -2.62 -11.05
N ALA A 32 19.82 -1.78 -10.07
CA ALA A 32 18.80 -1.37 -9.16
C ALA A 32 17.81 -0.68 -10.07
N PHE A 33 16.87 -1.47 -10.63
CA PHE A 33 15.55 -0.97 -11.00
C PHE A 33 14.95 -0.54 -9.68
N SER A 34 15.46 0.61 -9.23
CA SER A 34 15.39 1.00 -7.87
C SER A 34 14.04 1.66 -7.80
N TRP A 35 13.10 0.95 -7.21
CA TRP A 35 11.90 1.50 -6.60
C TRP A 35 12.20 2.64 -5.58
N LYS A 36 13.44 3.17 -5.53
CA LYS A 36 13.82 4.43 -4.88
C LYS A 36 13.06 5.66 -5.38
N GLN A 37 12.40 5.58 -6.53
CA GLN A 37 11.52 6.66 -7.03
C GLN A 37 10.05 6.45 -6.68
N PHE A 38 9.68 5.29 -6.12
CA PHE A 38 8.37 5.14 -5.49
C PHE A 38 8.43 5.88 -4.16
N LYS A 39 8.29 7.21 -4.22
CA LYS A 39 7.87 8.00 -3.08
C LYS A 39 6.35 7.80 -3.04
N PRO A 40 5.78 6.91 -2.21
CA PRO A 40 4.35 7.01 -1.96
C PRO A 40 4.13 8.46 -1.53
N ILE A 41 3.29 9.19 -2.25
CA ILE A 41 2.84 10.52 -1.84
C ILE A 41 1.95 10.26 -0.63
N VAL A 42 2.57 9.98 0.51
CA VAL A 42 1.96 10.19 1.80
C VAL A 42 2.18 11.66 2.05
N SER A 43 1.22 12.47 1.61
CA SER A 43 1.06 13.81 2.15
C SER A 43 0.73 13.63 3.62
N ILE A 44 1.77 13.49 4.46
CA ILE A 44 1.62 13.57 5.91
C ILE A 44 1.37 15.06 6.17
N SER A 45 0.12 15.49 5.97
CA SER A 45 -0.38 16.69 6.62
C SER A 45 -0.41 16.34 8.10
N SER A 46 0.73 16.54 8.77
CA SER A 46 0.90 16.25 10.18
C SER A 46 0.04 17.27 10.94
N LYS A 47 -1.23 16.95 11.11
CA LYS A 47 -2.05 17.63 12.10
C LYS A 47 -1.42 17.29 13.43
N ASN A 48 -0.95 18.31 14.16
CA ASN A 48 -0.37 18.09 15.47
C ASN A 48 -1.36 17.27 16.33
N PRO A 49 -0.88 16.24 17.06
CA PRO A 49 -1.75 15.51 17.97
C PRO A 49 -2.42 16.50 18.95
N PRO A 50 -3.62 16.17 19.46
CA PRO A 50 -4.31 17.01 20.43
C PRO A 50 -3.38 17.46 21.56
N HIS A 51 -3.53 18.70 22.02
CA HIS A 51 -2.68 19.27 23.06
C HIS A 51 -2.65 18.36 24.30
N GLY A 52 -1.44 18.03 24.77
CA GLY A 52 -1.23 17.25 26.00
C GLY A 52 -0.94 15.76 25.82
N GLN A 53 -0.93 15.23 24.59
CA GLN A 53 -0.58 13.83 24.33
C GLN A 53 0.72 13.70 23.52
N ASN A 54 1.67 12.93 24.04
CA ASN A 54 2.91 12.58 23.37
C ASN A 54 2.81 11.12 22.90
N LEU A 55 2.14 10.93 21.76
CA LEU A 55 1.95 9.60 21.18
C LEU A 55 3.18 9.23 20.34
N ASP A 56 3.91 8.21 20.78
CA ASP A 56 5.08 7.71 20.05
C ASP A 56 4.66 6.80 18.89
N MET A 57 4.62 7.36 17.69
CA MET A 57 4.26 6.63 16.46
C MET A 57 5.37 5.74 15.91
N ARG A 58 6.59 5.75 16.49
CA ARG A 58 7.71 4.94 15.97
C ARG A 58 7.38 3.46 15.92
N LEU A 59 6.79 2.94 17.00
CA LEU A 59 6.40 1.54 17.09
C LEU A 59 5.33 1.18 16.04
N PHE A 60 4.37 2.08 15.80
CA PHE A 60 3.34 1.87 14.78
C PHE A 60 3.97 1.72 13.39
N TYR A 61 4.89 2.61 13.02
CA TYR A 61 5.57 2.55 11.72
C TYR A 61 6.47 1.31 11.61
N GLU A 62 7.18 0.93 12.67
CA GLU A 62 8.01 -0.28 12.68
C GLU A 62 7.18 -1.55 12.43
N VAL A 63 6.00 -1.65 13.05
CA VAL A 63 5.10 -2.78 12.82
C VAL A 63 4.57 -2.77 11.39
N LEU A 64 4.18 -1.60 10.86
CA LEU A 64 3.69 -1.48 9.48
C LEU A 64 4.78 -1.88 8.46
N ASP A 65 6.02 -1.48 8.70
CA ASP A 65 7.18 -1.87 7.90
C ASP A 65 7.43 -3.38 7.97
N ARG A 66 7.41 -3.97 9.17
CA ARG A 66 7.55 -5.43 9.34
C ARG A 66 6.45 -6.20 8.64
N VAL A 67 5.18 -5.78 8.74
CA VAL A 67 4.08 -6.42 8.00
C VAL A 67 4.35 -6.33 6.49
N SER A 68 4.78 -5.18 6.01
CA SER A 68 5.10 -4.98 4.59
C SER A 68 6.26 -5.86 4.12
N GLN A 69 7.30 -6.07 4.93
CA GLN A 69 8.50 -6.82 4.59
C GLN A 69 8.39 -8.33 4.81
N ASP A 70 7.74 -8.76 5.90
CA ASP A 70 7.81 -10.14 6.39
C ASP A 70 6.52 -10.94 6.16
N TYR A 71 5.38 -10.27 5.92
CA TYR A 71 4.12 -10.99 5.68
C TYR A 71 4.21 -11.85 4.39
N TYR A 72 3.88 -13.13 4.50
CA TYR A 72 4.16 -14.13 3.46
C TYR A 72 3.40 -13.90 2.15
N ASP A 73 2.20 -13.33 2.22
CA ASP A 73 1.33 -13.10 1.05
C ASP A 73 1.19 -11.59 0.76
N LYS A 74 2.13 -11.06 -0.03
CA LYS A 74 2.15 -9.64 -0.39
C LYS A 74 0.90 -9.18 -1.14
N SER A 75 0.18 -10.10 -1.81
CA SER A 75 -1.02 -9.76 -2.58
C SER A 75 -2.21 -9.36 -1.70
N LYS A 76 -2.20 -9.75 -0.42
CA LYS A 76 -3.24 -9.42 0.55
C LYS A 76 -2.97 -8.11 1.30
N ILE A 77 -1.81 -7.48 1.11
CA ILE A 77 -1.47 -6.23 1.78
C ILE A 77 -2.18 -5.08 1.07
N ASP A 78 -3.16 -4.51 1.75
CA ASP A 78 -3.90 -3.33 1.32
C ASP A 78 -3.72 -2.23 2.37
N ALA A 79 -3.00 -1.18 2.00
CA ALA A 79 -2.65 -0.09 2.91
C ALA A 79 -3.89 0.64 3.46
N THR A 80 -4.95 0.77 2.66
CA THR A 80 -6.20 1.40 3.08
C THR A 80 -6.92 0.53 4.11
N LYS A 81 -6.97 -0.79 3.89
CA LYS A 81 -7.54 -1.72 4.88
C LYS A 81 -6.75 -1.75 6.18
N LEU A 82 -5.42 -1.74 6.12
CA LEU A 82 -4.56 -1.68 7.32
C LEU A 82 -4.81 -0.40 8.11
N LEU A 83 -4.91 0.75 7.43
CA LEU A 83 -5.22 2.03 8.06
C LEU A 83 -6.59 2.01 8.74
N HIS A 84 -7.65 1.58 8.04
CA HIS A 84 -8.99 1.49 8.62
C HIS A 84 -9.03 0.53 9.81
N GLY A 85 -8.32 -0.60 9.71
CA GLY A 85 -8.19 -1.56 10.83
C GLY A 85 -7.49 -0.94 12.05
N ALA A 86 -6.44 -0.16 11.84
CA ALA A 86 -5.76 0.56 12.92
C ALA A 86 -6.67 1.59 13.59
N ILE A 87 -7.47 2.33 12.82
CA ILE A 87 -8.47 3.28 13.36
C ILE A 87 -9.51 2.53 14.19
N ASN A 88 -10.07 1.44 13.66
CA ASN A 88 -11.06 0.63 14.39
C ASN A 88 -10.49 0.03 15.67
N GLY A 89 -9.26 -0.46 15.66
CA GLY A 89 -8.59 -0.96 16.88
C GLY A 89 -8.36 0.14 17.92
N MET A 90 -8.00 1.35 17.47
CA MET A 90 -7.89 2.52 18.35
C MET A 90 -9.22 2.87 19.01
N LEU A 91 -10.31 2.92 18.24
CA LEU A 91 -11.65 3.16 18.80
C LEU A 91 -12.12 2.03 19.72
N GLY A 92 -11.80 0.78 19.38
CA GLY A 92 -12.10 -0.39 20.23
C GLY A 92 -11.45 -0.29 21.60
N SER A 93 -10.29 0.36 21.73
CA SER A 93 -9.63 0.58 23.03
C SER A 93 -10.37 1.54 23.97
N LEU A 94 -11.43 2.20 23.50
CA LEU A 94 -12.27 3.07 24.32
C LEU A 94 -13.37 2.31 25.07
N ASP A 95 -13.60 1.02 24.75
CA ASP A 95 -14.70 0.21 25.27
C ASP A 95 -16.08 0.91 25.18
N ASP A 96 -16.24 1.80 24.20
CA ASP A 96 -17.47 2.58 23.96
C ASP A 96 -18.21 2.03 22.73
N PRO A 97 -19.37 1.36 22.92
CA PRO A 97 -20.13 0.77 21.81
C PRO A 97 -20.74 1.82 20.86
N TYR A 98 -20.79 3.09 21.26
CA TYR A 98 -21.34 4.17 20.44
C TYR A 98 -20.29 4.88 19.59
N THR A 99 -19.01 4.63 19.84
CA THR A 99 -17.91 5.22 19.07
C THR A 99 -17.45 4.26 17.98
N SER A 100 -17.73 4.61 16.72
CA SER A 100 -17.35 3.81 15.56
C SER A 100 -16.84 4.68 14.41
N PHE A 101 -16.00 4.08 13.56
CA PHE A 101 -15.49 4.70 12.35
C PHE A 101 -16.11 4.04 11.13
N PHE A 102 -16.66 4.86 10.23
CA PHE A 102 -17.19 4.41 8.94
C PHE A 102 -16.24 4.81 7.80
N PRO A 103 -15.68 3.84 7.07
CA PRO A 103 -14.98 4.10 5.82
C PRO A 103 -15.87 4.87 4.83
N PRO A 104 -15.30 5.66 3.89
CA PRO A 104 -16.08 6.55 3.02
C PRO A 104 -17.30 5.91 2.38
N LYS A 105 -17.15 4.71 1.80
CA LYS A 105 -18.24 3.97 1.17
C LYS A 105 -19.38 3.64 2.15
N GLN A 106 -19.06 3.12 3.34
CA GLN A 106 -20.07 2.80 4.36
C GLN A 106 -20.69 4.06 4.95
N ASN A 107 -19.91 5.13 5.08
CA ASN A 107 -20.39 6.42 5.54
C ASN A 107 -21.38 7.05 4.55
N ASP A 108 -21.13 6.89 3.25
CA ASP A 108 -22.05 7.35 2.21
C ASP A 108 -23.34 6.52 2.22
N GLU A 109 -23.25 5.18 2.27
CA GLU A 109 -24.41 4.30 2.45
C GLU A 109 -25.21 4.64 3.72
N PHE A 110 -24.53 4.94 4.83
CA PHE A 110 -25.17 5.36 6.08
C PHE A 110 -25.86 6.73 5.96
N LYS A 111 -25.24 7.68 5.26
CA LYS A 111 -25.87 8.98 4.97
C LYS A 111 -27.09 8.83 4.08
N ASP A 112 -27.05 7.95 3.08
CA ASP A 112 -28.19 7.67 2.21
C ASP A 112 -29.35 7.05 3.01
N GLN A 113 -29.04 6.14 3.95
CA GLN A 113 -30.03 5.61 4.90
C GLN A 113 -30.63 6.72 5.77
N LEU A 114 -29.82 7.65 6.29
CA LEU A 114 -30.29 8.80 7.07
C LEU A 114 -31.10 9.80 6.24
N ALA A 115 -30.80 9.93 4.95
CA ALA A 115 -31.50 10.82 4.02
C ALA A 115 -32.90 10.31 3.65
N GLY A 116 -33.30 9.12 4.12
CA GLY A 116 -34.65 8.61 3.99
C GLY A 116 -34.86 7.64 2.83
N GLU A 117 -33.78 7.15 2.19
CA GLU A 117 -33.83 5.96 1.32
C GLU A 117 -33.95 4.68 2.18
N PHE A 118 -34.90 4.68 3.12
CA PHE A 118 -35.13 3.57 4.04
C PHE A 118 -36.13 2.59 3.40
N GLN A 119 -35.66 1.41 2.99
CA GLN A 119 -36.53 0.24 2.80
C GLN A 119 -36.29 -0.72 3.98
N GLY A 120 -37.27 -0.81 4.89
CA GLY A 120 -37.18 -1.67 6.08
C GLY A 120 -38.56 -2.06 6.63
N ILE A 121 -38.58 -3.05 7.54
CA ILE A 121 -39.82 -3.60 8.16
C ILE A 121 -40.18 -2.98 9.52
N GLY A 122 -39.32 -2.11 10.08
CA GLY A 122 -39.52 -1.50 11.40
C GLY A 122 -39.08 -2.37 12.59
N ALA A 123 -37.89 -3.00 12.50
CA ALA A 123 -37.29 -3.76 13.60
C ALA A 123 -35.92 -3.17 13.98
N GLU A 124 -35.63 -3.10 15.28
CA GLU A 124 -34.38 -2.62 15.85
C GLU A 124 -33.55 -3.80 16.38
N LEU A 125 -32.26 -3.84 16.06
CA LEU A 125 -31.31 -4.86 16.53
C LEU A 125 -30.34 -4.20 17.52
N SER A 126 -30.16 -4.83 18.68
CA SER A 126 -29.15 -4.45 19.66
C SER A 126 -28.15 -5.58 19.85
N LEU A 127 -26.85 -5.24 19.89
CA LEU A 127 -25.77 -6.18 20.15
C LEU A 127 -25.81 -6.56 21.63
N SER A 128 -26.33 -7.75 21.95
CA SER A 128 -26.24 -8.32 23.30
C SER A 128 -24.93 -9.11 23.45
N PRO A 129 -24.19 -8.98 24.57
CA PRO A 129 -22.88 -9.63 24.76
C PRO A 129 -22.94 -11.16 25.02
N GLU A 130 -24.10 -11.79 24.85
CA GLU A 130 -24.36 -13.17 25.26
C GLU A 130 -24.39 -14.07 24.01
N GLY A 131 -23.23 -14.65 23.67
CA GLY A 131 -23.05 -15.61 22.57
C GLY A 131 -21.61 -15.93 22.25
#